data_AF-A0A521GKY4-F1
#
_entry.id   AF-A0A521GKY4-F1
#
_cell.length_a   1.000
_cell.length_b   1.000
_cell.length_c   1.000
_cell.angle_alpha   90.00
_cell.angle_beta   90.00
_cell.angle_gamma   90.00
#
_symmetry.space_group_name_H-M   'P 1'
#
loop_
_entity.id
_entity.type
_entity.pdbx_description
1 polymer ?
#
loop_
_entity_poly.entity_id
_entity_poly.type
_entity_poly.pdbx_seq_one_letter_code
_entity_poly.pdbx_strand_id
1 'polypeptide(L)'
;MKGKRKGNPTLDYFERKLDDKRRLTIPAEARAEFKSGVVITRGFSNYLHVYPLHIWETLVEPELKGSILDERIADLNVQFRMGKSVQDLDEKQGRIVIEQHLLDFAGISKEVVAVRAGQYWRISSAGA
;
A
#
# COMPACT_ATOMS: atom_id res chain seq x y z
N MET A 1 -25.33 -26.35 -16.89
CA MET A 1 -25.40 -25.40 -15.76
C MET A 1 -24.00 -24.86 -15.46
N LYS A 2 -23.67 -23.63 -15.91
CA LYS A 2 -22.45 -22.93 -15.47
C LYS A 2 -22.80 -22.15 -14.21
N GLY A 3 -22.28 -22.58 -13.06
CA GLY A 3 -22.42 -21.84 -11.81
C GLY A 3 -21.77 -20.48 -11.95
N LYS A 4 -22.56 -19.41 -11.83
CA LYS A 4 -22.03 -18.06 -11.62
C LYS A 4 -21.22 -18.09 -10.33
N ARG A 5 -19.89 -18.05 -10.42
CA ARG A 5 -19.05 -17.62 -9.29
C ARG A 5 -19.56 -16.23 -8.92
N LYS A 6 -20.28 -16.10 -7.80
CA LYS A 6 -20.51 -14.80 -7.18
C LYS A 6 -19.11 -14.30 -6.82
N GLY A 7 -18.52 -13.44 -7.66
CA GLY A 7 -17.31 -12.73 -7.30
C GLY A 7 -17.59 -12.01 -5.99
N ASN A 8 -16.74 -12.19 -4.99
CA ASN A 8 -16.82 -11.39 -3.78
C ASN A 8 -16.87 -9.91 -4.21
N PRO A 9 -17.73 -9.07 -3.61
CA PRO A 9 -17.70 -7.64 -3.88
C PRO A 9 -16.27 -7.15 -3.66
N THR A 10 -15.66 -6.66 -4.72
CA THR A 10 -14.27 -6.22 -4.72
C THR A 10 -14.27 -4.84 -4.10
N LEU A 11 -13.68 -4.72 -2.91
CA LEU A 11 -13.57 -3.42 -2.24
C LEU A 11 -12.55 -2.58 -3.01
N ASP A 12 -12.98 -1.46 -3.56
CA ASP A 12 -12.11 -0.56 -4.35
C ASP A 12 -11.80 0.75 -3.63
N TYR A 13 -12.54 1.06 -2.56
CA TYR A 13 -12.45 2.32 -1.85
C TYR A 13 -12.76 2.13 -0.36
N PHE A 14 -12.00 2.80 0.50
CA PHE A 14 -12.41 3.01 1.89
C PHE A 14 -11.76 4.25 2.51
N GLU A 15 -12.42 4.80 3.52
CA GLU A 15 -11.88 5.85 4.39
C GLU A 15 -11.71 5.34 5.81
N ARG A 16 -10.61 5.70 6.46
CA ARG A 16 -10.36 5.38 7.86
C ARG A 16 -9.56 6.47 8.54
N LYS A 17 -9.67 6.53 9.87
CA LYS A 17 -8.78 7.32 10.69
C LYS A 17 -7.64 6.45 11.19
N LEU A 18 -6.43 6.99 11.19
CA LEU A 18 -5.33 6.44 11.96
C LEU A 18 -5.67 6.52 13.45
N ASP A 19 -5.29 5.49 14.18
CA ASP A 19 -5.26 5.57 15.64
C ASP A 19 -4.02 6.32 16.14
N ASP A 20 -3.95 6.52 17.46
CA ASP A 20 -2.86 7.29 18.10
C ASP A 20 -1.48 6.61 17.96
N LYS A 21 -1.42 5.37 17.47
CA LYS A 21 -0.20 4.63 17.18
C LYS A 21 0.09 4.55 15.68
N ARG A 22 -0.54 5.42 14.87
CA ARG A 22 -0.41 5.47 13.40
C ARG A 22 -0.84 4.18 12.71
N ARG A 23 -1.79 3.44 13.32
CA ARG A 23 -2.28 2.20 12.71
C ARG A 23 -3.50 2.48 11.84
N LEU A 24 -3.44 1.98 10.61
CA LEU A 24 -4.56 1.93 9.68
C LEU A 24 -5.26 0.57 9.82
N THR A 25 -6.58 0.59 9.98
CA THR A 25 -7.38 -0.65 10.03
C THR A 25 -7.86 -1.03 8.63
N ILE A 26 -7.43 -2.18 8.14
CA ILE A 26 -7.81 -2.75 6.84
C ILE A 26 -9.19 -3.42 6.94
N PRO A 27 -10.15 -3.06 6.07
CA PRO A 27 -11.45 -3.71 5.99
C PRO A 27 -11.35 -5.22 5.78
N ALA A 28 -12.26 -5.98 6.38
CA ALA A 28 -12.18 -7.45 6.42
C ALA A 28 -12.10 -8.07 5.02
N GLU A 29 -12.78 -7.46 4.05
CA GLU A 29 -12.86 -7.85 2.65
C GLU A 29 -11.51 -7.79 1.93
N ALA A 30 -10.62 -6.87 2.35
CA ALA A 30 -9.30 -6.67 1.75
C ALA A 30 -8.17 -7.39 2.50
N ARG A 31 -8.40 -7.89 3.72
CA ARG A 31 -7.34 -8.50 4.56
C ARG A 31 -6.67 -9.70 3.91
N ALA A 32 -7.43 -10.48 3.14
CA ALA A 32 -6.92 -11.68 2.49
C ALA A 32 -5.78 -11.39 1.49
N GLU A 33 -5.77 -10.19 0.90
CA GLU A 33 -4.73 -9.76 -0.05
C GLU A 33 -3.37 -9.58 0.63
N PHE A 34 -3.37 -9.18 1.90
CA PHE A 34 -2.18 -8.83 2.67
C PHE A 34 -1.63 -9.98 3.51
N LYS A 35 -2.13 -11.21 3.32
CA LYS A 35 -1.64 -12.41 4.03
C LYS A 35 -0.15 -12.70 3.79
N SER A 36 0.37 -12.32 2.62
CA SER A 36 1.79 -12.46 2.32
C SER A 36 2.67 -11.43 3.04
N GLY A 37 2.07 -10.46 3.74
CA GLY A 37 2.74 -9.26 4.23
C GLY A 37 2.40 -8.02 3.40
N VAL A 38 2.84 -6.87 3.91
CA VAL A 38 2.50 -5.54 3.42
C VAL A 38 3.78 -4.74 3.20
N VAL A 39 3.91 -4.17 2.01
CA VAL A 39 4.98 -3.21 1.67
C VAL A 39 4.35 -1.83 1.52
N ILE A 40 4.89 -0.85 2.24
CA ILE A 40 4.47 0.55 2.13
C ILE A 40 5.65 1.37 1.63
N THR A 41 5.41 2.16 0.59
CA THR A 41 6.42 3.05 0.00
C THR A 41 5.79 4.37 -0.46
N ARG A 42 6.64 5.34 -0.78
CA ARG A 42 6.22 6.63 -1.34
C ARG A 42 5.54 6.45 -2.71
N GLY A 43 4.56 7.32 -2.95
CA GLY A 43 3.91 7.53 -4.23
C GLY A 43 4.75 8.37 -5.19
N PHE A 44 4.23 8.62 -6.40
CA PHE A 44 4.78 9.59 -7.35
C PHE A 44 4.40 11.05 -7.03
N SER A 45 3.53 11.24 -6.05
CA SER A 45 3.12 12.53 -5.50
C SER A 45 2.81 12.32 -4.01
N ASN A 46 2.03 13.20 -3.40
CA ASN A 46 1.68 13.20 -1.97
C ASN A 46 0.69 12.08 -1.60
N TYR A 47 1.08 10.83 -1.82
CA TYR A 47 0.35 9.63 -1.46
C TYR A 47 1.34 8.48 -1.21
N LEU A 48 0.89 7.38 -0.60
CA LEU A 48 1.70 6.18 -0.41
C LEU A 48 1.15 5.02 -1.24
N HIS A 49 2.05 4.18 -1.74
CA HIS A 49 1.69 2.87 -2.24
C HIS A 49 1.67 1.85 -1.10
N VAL A 50 0.66 0.97 -1.11
CA VAL A 50 0.53 -0.17 -0.21
C VAL A 50 0.34 -1.43 -1.06
N TYR A 51 1.35 -2.28 -1.10
CA TYR A 51 1.38 -3.51 -1.88
C TYR A 51 1.24 -4.73 -0.96
N PRO A 52 0.52 -5.78 -1.38
CA PRO A 52 0.80 -7.12 -0.92
C PRO A 52 2.27 -7.48 -1.22
N LEU A 53 2.98 -8.12 -0.27
CA LEU A 53 4.38 -8.48 -0.45
C LEU A 53 4.63 -9.28 -1.75
N HIS A 54 3.78 -10.27 -2.04
CA HIS A 54 3.95 -11.06 -3.26
C HIS A 54 3.82 -10.22 -4.53
N ILE A 55 2.99 -9.16 -4.55
CA ILE A 55 2.87 -8.24 -5.69
C ILE A 55 4.13 -7.40 -5.82
N TRP A 56 4.67 -6.91 -4.70
CA TRP A 56 5.93 -6.18 -4.70
C TRP A 56 7.06 -7.02 -5.29
N GLU A 57 7.22 -8.27 -4.83
CA GLU A 57 8.31 -9.15 -5.26
C GLU A 57 8.18 -9.62 -6.70
N THR A 58 6.96 -9.90 -7.16
CA THR A 58 6.74 -10.49 -8.49
C THR A 58 6.55 -9.47 -9.59
N LEU A 59 6.08 -8.26 -9.28
CA LEU A 59 5.77 -7.24 -10.29
C LEU A 59 6.58 -5.96 -10.13
N VAL A 60 6.90 -5.51 -8.91
CA VAL A 60 7.60 -4.23 -8.72
C VAL A 60 9.12 -4.41 -8.74
N GLU A 61 9.67 -5.34 -7.96
CA GLU A 61 11.11 -5.57 -7.91
C GLU A 61 11.74 -5.90 -9.28
N PRO A 62 11.12 -6.68 -10.18
CA PRO A 62 11.67 -6.91 -11.52
C PRO A 62 11.83 -5.63 -12.34
N GLU A 63 10.87 -4.71 -12.26
CA GLU A 63 10.91 -3.42 -12.97
C GLU A 63 11.99 -2.48 -12.41
N LEU A 64 12.43 -2.70 -11.17
CA LEU A 64 13.51 -1.95 -10.54
C LEU A 64 14.89 -2.56 -10.82
N LYS A 65 14.96 -3.75 -11.41
CA LYS A 65 16.21 -4.41 -11.82
C LYS A 65 16.58 -3.99 -13.25
N GLY A 66 17.13 -2.79 -13.36
CA GLY A 66 17.70 -2.27 -14.60
C GLY A 66 19.22 -2.08 -14.53
N SER A 67 19.78 -1.47 -15.58
CA SER A 67 21.18 -1.04 -15.57
C SER A 67 21.42 -0.01 -14.45
N ILE A 68 22.54 -0.11 -13.74
CA ILE A 68 22.94 0.89 -12.74
C ILE A 68 23.25 2.26 -13.35
N LEU A 69 23.40 2.34 -14.68
CA LEU A 69 23.64 3.57 -15.43
C LEU A 69 22.34 4.16 -16.01
N ASP A 70 21.19 3.49 -15.85
CA ASP A 70 19.90 4.05 -16.22
C ASP A 70 19.40 4.94 -15.06
N GLU A 71 19.57 6.25 -15.21
CA GLU A 71 19.18 7.24 -14.20
C GLU A 71 17.70 7.16 -13.83
N ARG A 72 16.81 6.84 -14.79
CA ARG A 72 15.37 6.70 -14.51
C ARG A 72 15.11 5.52 -13.57
N ILE A 73 15.80 4.40 -13.77
CA ILE A 73 15.69 3.24 -12.87
C ILE A 73 16.30 3.56 -11.51
N ALA A 74 17.42 4.30 -11.47
CA ALA A 74 18.03 4.74 -10.24
C ALA A 74 17.08 5.64 -9.42
N ASP A 75 16.43 6.61 -10.06
CA ASP A 75 15.47 7.52 -9.43
C ASP A 75 14.25 6.78 -8.89
N LEU A 76 13.69 5.83 -9.67
CA LEU A 76 12.60 4.97 -9.20
C LEU A 76 13.01 4.12 -7.99
N ASN A 77 14.23 3.58 -8.00
CA ASN A 77 14.76 2.85 -6.85
C ASN A 77 14.89 3.75 -5.63
N VAL A 78 15.46 4.95 -5.78
CA VAL A 78 15.59 5.91 -4.68
C VAL A 78 14.21 6.26 -4.12
N GLN A 79 13.28 6.66 -4.98
CA GLN A 79 11.95 7.06 -4.57
C GLN A 79 11.21 5.94 -3.84
N PHE A 80 11.24 4.71 -4.36
CA PHE A 80 10.53 3.59 -3.75
C PHE A 80 11.24 2.95 -2.57
N ARG A 81 12.57 3.08 -2.45
CA ARG A 81 13.31 2.54 -1.30
C ARG A 81 13.39 3.54 -0.16
N MET A 82 13.22 4.84 -0.42
CA MET A 82 13.27 5.90 0.58
C MET A 82 12.13 5.75 1.60
N GLY A 83 12.48 5.19 2.76
CA GLY A 83 11.54 4.97 3.85
C GLY A 83 10.56 3.81 3.62
N LYS A 84 10.88 2.88 2.71
CA LYS A 84 10.07 1.67 2.48
C LYS A 84 9.98 0.84 3.76
N SER A 85 8.76 0.51 4.19
CA SER A 85 8.51 -0.41 5.31
C SER A 85 7.97 -1.74 4.80
N VAL A 86 8.33 -2.84 5.46
CA VAL A 86 7.74 -4.17 5.25
C VAL A 86 7.28 -4.70 6.60
N GLN A 87 6.04 -5.18 6.66
CA GLN A 87 5.45 -5.70 7.89
C GLN A 87 4.35 -6.72 7.59
N ASP A 88 3.95 -7.46 8.61
CA ASP A 88 2.76 -8.31 8.54
C ASP A 88 1.50 -7.53 8.89
N LEU A 89 0.36 -7.99 8.36
CA LEU A 89 -0.94 -7.54 8.84
C LEU A 89 -1.17 -8.13 10.24
N ASP A 90 -1.54 -7.31 11.22
CA ASP A 90 -2.07 -7.84 12.49
C ASP A 90 -3.33 -8.64 12.20
N GLU A 91 -3.26 -9.97 12.25
CA GLU A 91 -4.38 -10.84 11.87
C GLU A 91 -5.60 -10.68 12.78
N LYS A 92 -5.39 -10.32 14.06
CA LYS A 92 -6.47 -10.19 15.03
C LYS A 92 -7.29 -8.94 14.78
N GLN A 93 -6.61 -7.81 14.54
CA GLN A 93 -7.27 -6.51 14.41
C GLN A 93 -7.41 -6.04 12.95
N GLY A 94 -6.66 -6.64 12.03
CA GLY A 94 -6.52 -6.22 10.64
C GLY A 94 -5.81 -4.88 10.52
N ARG A 95 -4.72 -4.64 11.27
CA ARG A 95 -4.05 -3.34 11.33
C ARG A 95 -2.65 -3.38 10.74
N ILE A 96 -2.25 -2.28 10.09
CA ILE A 96 -0.87 -2.00 9.67
C ILE A 96 -0.40 -0.68 10.28
N VAL A 97 0.87 -0.56 10.61
CA VAL A 97 1.48 0.69 11.09
C VAL A 97 2.02 1.48 9.90
N ILE A 98 1.75 2.78 9.83
CA ILE A 98 2.40 3.66 8.86
C ILE A 98 3.46 4.47 9.60
N GLU A 99 4.70 4.39 9.15
CA GLU A 99 5.81 5.11 9.76
C GLU A 99 5.67 6.62 9.56
N GLN A 100 6.13 7.39 10.55
CA GLN A 100 5.89 8.84 10.60
C GLN A 100 6.40 9.55 9.34
N HIS A 101 7.60 9.21 8.84
CA HIS A 101 8.16 9.85 7.66
C HIS A 101 7.35 9.57 6.38
N LEU A 102 6.60 8.47 6.32
CA LEU A 102 5.68 8.20 5.20
C LEU A 102 4.42 9.04 5.32
N LEU A 103 3.88 9.21 6.54
CA LEU A 103 2.76 10.11 6.80
C LEU A 103 3.11 11.56 6.45
N ASP A 104 4.30 12.01 6.88
CA ASP A 104 4.80 13.36 6.62
C ASP A 104 4.93 13.60 5.10
N PHE A 105 5.50 12.64 4.37
CA PHE A 105 5.61 12.71 2.91
C PHE A 105 4.24 12.82 2.22
N ALA A 106 3.26 12.04 2.66
CA ALA A 106 1.93 12.01 2.04
C ALA A 106 0.98 13.10 2.57
N GLY A 107 1.42 13.94 3.52
CA GLY A 107 0.57 14.94 4.15
C GLY A 107 -0.61 14.35 4.95
N ILE A 108 -0.48 13.12 5.45
CA ILE A 108 -1.53 12.43 6.19
C ILE A 108 -1.39 12.72 7.68
N SER A 109 -2.31 13.49 8.25
CA SER A 109 -2.36 13.75 9.70
C SER A 109 -3.15 12.69 10.46
N LYS A 110 -4.35 12.34 9.98
CA LYS A 110 -5.24 11.39 10.65
C LYS A 110 -6.20 10.67 9.70
N GLU A 111 -6.79 11.39 8.75
CA GLU A 111 -7.81 10.85 7.85
C GLU A 111 -7.17 10.32 6.57
N VAL A 112 -7.43 9.05 6.28
CA VAL A 112 -6.87 8.30 5.17
C VAL A 112 -7.98 7.94 4.21
N VAL A 113 -7.81 8.32 2.94
CA VAL A 113 -8.53 7.75 1.80
C VAL A 113 -7.66 6.66 1.20
N ALA A 114 -8.24 5.49 0.94
CA ALA A 114 -7.59 4.38 0.29
C ALA A 114 -8.35 3.97 -0.98
N VAL A 115 -7.64 3.92 -2.10
CA VAL A 115 -8.18 3.58 -3.41
C VAL A 115 -7.40 2.41 -3.98
N ARG A 116 -8.09 1.38 -4.47
CA ARG A 116 -7.47 0.27 -5.18
C ARG A 116 -6.98 0.75 -6.55
N ALA A 117 -5.73 0.43 -6.87
CA ALA A 117 -5.11 0.66 -8.16
C ALA A 117 -4.62 -0.69 -8.72
N GLY A 118 -5.54 -1.45 -9.33
CA GLY A 118 -5.24 -2.80 -9.82
C GLY A 118 -4.94 -3.77 -8.68
N GLN A 119 -3.68 -4.17 -8.54
CA GLN A 119 -3.22 -5.19 -7.57
C GLN A 119 -2.60 -4.60 -6.28
N TYR A 120 -2.69 -3.28 -6.10
CA TYR A 120 -2.20 -2.59 -4.92
C TYR A 120 -3.13 -1.44 -4.55
N TRP A 121 -2.82 -0.75 -3.46
CA TRP A 121 -3.61 0.37 -2.95
C TRP A 121 -2.79 1.66 -2.93
N ARG A 122 -3.46 2.78 -3.19
CA ARG A 122 -2.93 4.12 -2.93
C ARG A 122 -3.64 4.69 -1.71
N ILE A 123 -2.87 5.26 -0.79
CA ILE A 123 -3.43 5.94 0.37
C ILE A 123 -2.97 7.39 0.41
N SER A 124 -3.90 8.31 0.69
CA SER A 124 -3.66 9.76 0.73
C SER A 124 -4.45 10.40 1.86
N SER A 125 -4.18 11.68 2.11
CA SER A 125 -5.01 12.49 3.01
C SER A 125 -6.42 12.63 2.44
N ALA A 126 -7.44 12.57 3.29
CA ALA A 126 -8.84 12.76 2.88
C ALA A 126 -9.18 14.21 2.49
N GLY A 127 -8.33 15.18 2.84
CA GLY A 127 -8.56 16.61 2.63
C GLY A 127 -7.60 17.28 1.64
N ALA A 128 -7.02 16.52 0.71
CA ALA A 128 -6.11 17.04 -0.32
C ALA A 128 -6.86 17.35 -1.63
#